data_AF-A0AAV6RQW7-F1
#
_entry.id   AF-A0AAV6RQW7-F1
#
_cell.length_a   1.000
_cell.length_b   1.000
_cell.length_c   1.000
_cell.angle_alpha   90.00
_cell.angle_beta   90.00
_cell.angle_gamma   90.00
#
_symmetry.space_group_name_H-M   'P 1'
#
loop_
_entity.id
_entity.type
_entity.pdbx_description
1 polymer ?
#
loop_
_entity_poly.entity_id
_entity_poly.type
_entity_poly.pdbx_seq_one_letter_code
_entity_poly.pdbx_strand_id
1 'polypeptide(L)'
;MDSQSHQPTSDELQTRLQALKEENLQLYDRNERLFAKVGYLEGRLGHLASSNTDLSCRLVHSQEDKLKISKELVDEKIQSNKMREHFEQETFELKNKVLNQDSVITELEMERDKLSQELQSAHARLKVGEKSGQDLTEEYATLRKSYQVLAQAHNKELSQSEQLGAELLALARAQDALRRQLKEQQRSVDTTTEGLHGELERVRALISGMSRNRVKPDDLAALDKEQKTLLGNQDENKEMLEKMRRVHQEQQKKLEEKVAAVGKEHQASRIVIRQSQQKLSEQKSALMFSQSQVKEVEDENSKLQLQVKELNQEYRARLVCYIQDLALYIDGLGDGQTPGGAKMRESVENMLRDVRSSYRVREEQLVSAARSYKKRLQKITTTHQAVLMAYRVQREQILSRADSSFDPGPPEASFNPELIELRDETERELHQLREDKARLEVQLQAAREQVAAVKLPVPNISCHEAAAKLEQMSEESWSNIRTQLKEITASTLVKSEKERALLLTRAAVAEAQVSELQDYIDNHLGRYKQEIAHLHRRHGKKEAGRCCQSANSALHE
;
A
#
# COMPACT_ATOMS: atom_id res chain seq x y z
N MET A 1 -83.29 -11.28 115.92
CA MET A 1 -84.15 -12.35 116.44
C MET A 1 -85.59 -11.86 116.34
N ASP A 2 -86.55 -12.42 115.59
CA ASP A 2 -86.54 -13.63 114.78
C ASP A 2 -87.66 -13.57 113.73
N SER A 3 -87.38 -14.27 112.64
CA SER A 3 -88.17 -14.43 111.42
C SER A 3 -89.59 -14.94 111.69
N GLN A 4 -90.60 -14.10 111.47
CA GLN A 4 -91.96 -14.59 111.23
C GLN A 4 -92.03 -15.14 109.81
N SER A 5 -91.91 -16.46 109.70
CA SER A 5 -92.22 -17.22 108.51
C SER A 5 -93.72 -17.10 108.21
N HIS A 6 -94.11 -16.10 107.43
CA HIS A 6 -95.38 -16.12 106.73
C HIS A 6 -95.34 -17.29 105.73
N GLN A 7 -96.02 -18.39 106.07
CA GLN A 7 -96.35 -19.43 105.11
C GLN A 7 -97.41 -18.85 104.16
N PRO A 8 -97.13 -18.77 102.85
CA PRO A 8 -98.10 -18.25 101.89
C PRO A 8 -99.28 -19.21 101.80
N THR A 9 -100.49 -18.64 101.73
CA THR A 9 -101.74 -19.40 101.56
C THR A 9 -101.79 -20.03 100.15
N SER A 10 -102.56 -21.11 99.96
CA SER A 10 -102.63 -21.84 98.68
C SER A 10 -102.92 -20.91 97.48
N ASP A 11 -103.77 -19.90 97.68
CA ASP A 11 -104.14 -18.92 96.66
C ASP A 11 -102.99 -17.96 96.33
N GLU A 12 -102.14 -17.59 97.29
CA GLU A 12 -100.92 -16.78 97.07
C GLU A 12 -99.86 -17.55 96.28
N LEU A 13 -99.75 -18.87 96.50
CA LEU A 13 -98.86 -19.72 95.71
C LEU A 13 -99.38 -19.91 94.27
N GLN A 14 -100.70 -20.01 94.09
CA GLN A 14 -101.33 -20.19 92.78
C GLN A 14 -101.23 -18.92 91.93
N THR A 15 -101.48 -17.76 92.52
CA THR A 15 -101.28 -16.44 91.89
C THR A 15 -99.81 -16.18 91.56
N ARG A 16 -98.87 -16.57 92.44
CA ARG A 16 -97.43 -16.47 92.15
C ARG A 16 -96.98 -17.42 91.04
N LEU A 17 -97.54 -18.63 90.95
CA LEU A 17 -97.31 -19.56 89.84
C LEU A 17 -97.87 -19.03 88.51
N GLN A 18 -99.04 -18.39 88.51
CA GLN A 18 -99.58 -17.73 87.32
C GLN A 18 -98.70 -16.55 86.87
N ALA A 19 -98.28 -15.68 87.81
CA ALA A 19 -97.37 -14.58 87.50
C ALA A 19 -96.02 -15.08 86.93
N LEU A 20 -95.45 -16.15 87.50
CA LEU A 20 -94.23 -16.78 86.97
C LEU A 20 -94.41 -17.43 85.60
N LYS A 21 -95.60 -17.96 85.29
CA LYS A 21 -95.94 -18.49 83.97
C LYS A 21 -96.05 -17.37 82.93
N GLU A 22 -96.74 -16.28 83.28
CA GLU A 22 -96.85 -15.09 82.43
C GLU A 22 -95.48 -14.43 82.20
N GLU A 23 -94.65 -14.34 83.25
CA GLU A 23 -93.27 -13.84 83.14
C GLU A 23 -92.42 -14.75 82.25
N ASN A 24 -92.50 -16.08 82.41
CA ASN A 24 -91.82 -17.02 81.51
C ASN A 24 -92.28 -16.84 80.07
N LEU A 25 -93.59 -16.69 79.82
CA LEU A 25 -94.12 -16.44 78.48
C LEU A 25 -93.55 -15.15 77.88
N GLN A 26 -93.50 -14.07 78.67
CA GLN A 26 -92.88 -12.81 78.26
C GLN A 26 -91.36 -12.94 78.00
N LEU A 27 -90.66 -13.77 78.78
CA LEU A 27 -89.26 -14.08 78.54
C LEU A 27 -89.08 -14.87 77.25
N TYR A 28 -89.92 -15.86 76.96
CA TYR A 28 -89.92 -16.58 75.69
C TYR A 28 -90.15 -15.63 74.51
N ASP A 29 -91.16 -14.77 74.56
CA ASP A 29 -91.45 -13.78 73.50
C ASP A 29 -90.31 -12.77 73.31
N ARG A 30 -89.63 -12.38 74.40
CA ARG A 30 -88.44 -11.51 74.31
C ARG A 30 -87.27 -12.27 73.71
N ASN A 31 -87.08 -13.53 74.08
CA ASN A 31 -86.00 -14.36 73.59
C ASN A 31 -86.17 -14.66 72.09
N GLU A 32 -87.39 -14.99 71.62
CA GLU A 32 -87.68 -15.13 70.18
C GLU A 32 -87.38 -13.83 69.40
N ARG A 33 -87.77 -12.68 69.94
CA ARG A 33 -87.44 -11.37 69.34
C ARG A 33 -85.93 -11.12 69.29
N LEU A 34 -85.19 -11.54 70.32
CA LEU A 34 -83.73 -11.47 70.33
C LEU A 34 -83.12 -12.40 69.28
N PHE A 35 -83.58 -13.66 69.17
CA PHE A 35 -83.12 -14.60 68.15
C PHE A 35 -83.39 -14.09 66.73
N ALA A 36 -84.57 -13.55 66.46
CA ALA A 36 -84.88 -12.93 65.16
C ALA A 36 -83.95 -11.75 64.84
N LYS A 37 -83.63 -10.93 65.86
CA LYS A 37 -82.69 -9.80 65.72
C LYS A 37 -81.25 -10.26 65.51
N VAL A 38 -80.81 -11.31 66.20
CA VAL A 38 -79.50 -11.94 65.99
C VAL A 38 -79.41 -12.50 64.57
N GLY A 39 -80.41 -13.26 64.10
CA GLY A 39 -80.43 -13.77 62.73
C GLY A 39 -80.41 -12.67 61.67
N TYR A 40 -81.12 -11.55 61.89
CA TYR A 40 -81.04 -10.37 61.01
C TYR A 40 -79.64 -9.75 60.99
N LEU A 41 -78.99 -9.63 62.15
CA LEU A 41 -77.63 -9.09 62.25
C LEU A 41 -76.60 -10.03 61.61
N GLU A 42 -76.73 -11.34 61.80
CA GLU A 42 -75.90 -12.36 61.14
C GLU A 42 -76.07 -12.32 59.62
N GLY A 43 -77.30 -12.20 59.11
CA GLY A 43 -77.56 -12.03 57.67
C GLY A 43 -76.93 -10.75 57.11
N ARG A 44 -77.06 -9.62 57.82
CA ARG A 44 -76.37 -8.36 57.45
C ARG A 44 -74.85 -8.49 57.49
N LEU A 45 -74.30 -9.17 58.49
CA LEU A 45 -72.87 -9.43 58.58
C LEU A 45 -72.39 -10.27 57.40
N GLY A 46 -73.14 -11.31 57.02
CA GLY A 46 -72.88 -12.14 55.85
C GLY A 46 -72.87 -11.32 54.56
N HIS A 47 -73.87 -10.46 54.34
CA HIS A 47 -73.92 -9.56 53.19
C HIS A 47 -72.78 -8.53 53.18
N LEU A 48 -72.41 -7.99 54.34
CA LEU A 48 -71.27 -7.09 54.47
C LEU A 48 -69.95 -7.80 54.16
N ALA A 49 -69.77 -9.04 54.63
CA ALA A 49 -68.59 -9.85 54.35
C ALA A 49 -68.49 -10.19 52.86
N SER A 50 -69.60 -10.58 52.22
CA SER A 50 -69.62 -10.86 50.78
C SER A 50 -69.34 -9.61 49.95
N SER A 51 -69.93 -8.46 50.31
CA SER A 51 -69.68 -7.18 49.64
C SER A 51 -68.23 -6.73 49.80
N ASN A 52 -67.65 -6.85 51.01
CA ASN A 52 -66.25 -6.53 51.25
C ASN A 52 -65.30 -7.43 50.44
N THR A 53 -65.64 -8.71 50.30
CA THR A 53 -64.86 -9.66 49.49
C THR A 53 -64.96 -9.30 48.00
N ASP A 54 -66.14 -8.99 47.47
CA ASP A 54 -66.33 -8.55 46.08
C ASP A 54 -65.57 -7.24 45.78
N LEU A 55 -65.66 -6.23 46.68
CA LEU A 55 -64.90 -4.99 46.56
C LEU A 55 -63.38 -5.23 46.58
N SER A 56 -62.91 -6.12 47.44
CA SER A 56 -61.50 -6.51 47.50
C SER A 56 -61.06 -7.19 46.21
N CYS A 57 -61.85 -8.11 45.66
CA CYS A 57 -61.59 -8.73 44.37
C CYS A 57 -61.52 -7.69 43.25
N ARG A 58 -62.51 -6.78 43.15
CA ARG A 58 -62.51 -5.73 42.12
C ARG A 58 -61.31 -4.80 42.22
N LEU A 59 -60.88 -4.47 43.44
CA LEU A 59 -59.68 -3.66 43.67
C LEU A 59 -58.42 -4.37 43.15
N VAL A 60 -58.28 -5.67 43.42
CA VAL A 60 -57.16 -6.48 42.92
C VAL A 60 -57.15 -6.49 41.39
N HIS A 61 -58.28 -6.78 40.74
CA HIS A 61 -58.37 -6.77 39.27
C HIS A 61 -58.03 -5.38 38.69
N SER A 62 -58.51 -4.30 39.31
CA SER A 62 -58.17 -2.93 38.88
C SER A 62 -56.67 -2.63 39.02
N GLN A 63 -56.01 -3.14 40.06
CA GLN A 63 -54.56 -3.02 40.21
C GLN A 63 -53.80 -3.85 39.17
N GLU A 64 -54.26 -5.07 38.87
CA GLU A 64 -53.70 -5.92 37.82
C GLU A 64 -53.82 -5.26 36.43
N ASP A 65 -54.98 -4.69 36.10
CA ASP A 65 -55.19 -3.95 34.86
C ASP A 65 -54.28 -2.72 34.78
N LYS A 66 -54.11 -1.98 35.88
CA LYS A 66 -53.19 -0.83 35.94
C LYS A 66 -51.74 -1.26 35.70
N LEU A 67 -51.32 -2.41 36.26
CA LEU A 67 -49.99 -2.97 36.03
C LEU A 67 -49.82 -3.48 34.58
N LYS A 68 -50.88 -4.02 33.99
CA LYS A 68 -50.88 -4.45 32.60
C LYS A 68 -50.72 -3.26 31.66
N ILE A 69 -51.49 -2.20 31.86
CA ILE A 69 -51.38 -0.96 31.07
C ILE A 69 -50.01 -0.30 31.26
N SER A 70 -49.48 -0.26 32.49
CA SER A 70 -48.16 0.32 32.73
C SER A 70 -47.04 -0.48 32.06
N LYS A 71 -47.17 -1.81 32.02
CA LYS A 71 -46.26 -2.68 31.25
C LYS A 71 -46.34 -2.41 29.76
N GLU A 72 -47.55 -2.39 29.18
CA GLU A 72 -47.77 -2.11 27.75
C GLU A 72 -47.20 -0.74 27.35
N LEU A 73 -47.39 0.29 28.19
CA LEU A 73 -46.80 1.62 27.98
C LEU A 73 -45.26 1.61 27.97
N VAL A 74 -44.64 0.84 28.86
CA VAL A 74 -43.18 0.68 28.90
C VAL A 74 -42.69 -0.07 27.66
N ASP A 75 -43.38 -1.14 27.25
CA ASP A 75 -43.06 -1.90 26.05
C ASP A 75 -43.16 -1.02 24.78
N GLU A 76 -44.22 -0.21 24.65
CA GLU A 76 -44.35 0.78 23.58
C GLU A 76 -43.23 1.83 23.62
N LYS A 77 -42.84 2.30 24.81
CA LYS A 77 -41.74 3.27 24.95
C LYS A 77 -40.40 2.66 24.52
N ILE A 78 -40.16 1.40 24.85
CA ILE A 78 -38.98 0.65 24.41
C ILE A 78 -39.00 0.49 22.89
N GLN A 79 -40.14 0.11 22.30
CA GLN A 79 -40.27 0.00 20.84
C GLN A 79 -40.05 1.35 20.14
N SER A 80 -40.64 2.43 20.66
CA SER A 80 -40.43 3.79 20.15
C SER A 80 -38.97 4.23 20.22
N ASN A 81 -38.26 3.91 21.31
CA ASN A 81 -36.83 4.18 21.43
C ASN A 81 -36.01 3.35 20.44
N LYS A 82 -36.30 2.05 20.28
CA LYS A 82 -35.63 1.19 19.28
C LYS A 82 -35.79 1.73 17.86
N MET A 83 -36.99 2.18 17.50
CA MET A 83 -37.22 2.80 16.18
C MET A 83 -36.42 4.11 16.03
N ARG A 84 -36.36 4.93 17.07
CA ARG A 84 -35.56 6.17 17.06
C ARG A 84 -34.08 5.89 16.89
N GLU A 85 -33.53 4.91 17.65
CA GLU A 85 -32.14 4.48 17.53
C GLU A 85 -31.82 3.98 16.11
N HIS A 86 -32.73 3.21 15.50
CA HIS A 86 -32.59 2.78 14.11
C HIS A 86 -32.53 3.96 13.14
N PHE A 87 -33.45 4.93 13.27
CA PHE A 87 -33.43 6.12 12.42
C PHE A 87 -32.20 6.99 12.63
N GLU A 88 -31.71 7.12 13.87
CA GLU A 88 -30.46 7.83 14.16
C GLU A 88 -29.26 7.12 13.54
N GLN A 89 -29.21 5.79 13.59
CA GLN A 89 -28.18 5.00 12.92
C GLN A 89 -28.23 5.17 11.40
N GLU A 90 -29.40 5.01 10.77
CA GLU A 90 -29.55 5.22 9.32
C GLU A 90 -29.17 6.64 8.91
N THR A 91 -29.54 7.64 9.72
CA THR A 91 -29.18 9.04 9.46
C THR A 91 -27.67 9.23 9.52
N PHE A 92 -26.99 8.60 10.49
CA PHE A 92 -25.53 8.64 10.57
C PHE A 92 -24.86 7.95 9.37
N GLU A 93 -25.35 6.77 8.98
CA GLU A 93 -24.86 6.05 7.81
C GLU A 93 -25.05 6.85 6.52
N LEU A 94 -26.22 7.46 6.32
CA LEU A 94 -26.50 8.33 5.18
C LEU A 94 -25.62 9.57 5.18
N LYS A 95 -25.42 10.20 6.34
CA LYS A 95 -24.54 11.37 6.46
C LYS A 95 -23.10 11.02 6.08
N ASN A 96 -22.60 9.86 6.50
CA ASN A 96 -21.27 9.40 6.10
C ASN A 96 -21.18 9.12 4.60
N LYS A 97 -22.23 8.55 3.98
CA LYS A 97 -22.29 8.35 2.52
C LYS A 97 -22.25 9.69 1.78
N VAL A 98 -23.00 10.68 2.24
CA VAL A 98 -23.00 12.04 1.65
C VAL A 98 -21.61 12.67 1.77
N LEU A 99 -20.98 12.62 2.94
CA LEU A 99 -19.62 13.16 3.12
C LEU A 99 -18.59 12.47 2.21
N ASN A 100 -18.68 11.16 2.03
CA ASN A 100 -17.82 10.43 1.10
C ASN A 100 -18.09 10.84 -0.35
N GLN A 101 -19.34 11.02 -0.74
CA GLN A 101 -19.71 11.50 -2.07
C GLN A 101 -19.22 12.93 -2.31
N ASP A 102 -19.32 13.83 -1.33
CA ASP A 102 -18.78 15.19 -1.39
C ASP A 102 -17.25 15.19 -1.56
N SER A 103 -16.54 14.28 -0.88
CA SER A 103 -15.10 14.10 -1.08
C SER A 103 -14.78 13.68 -2.52
N VAL A 104 -15.51 12.71 -3.07
CA VAL A 104 -15.32 12.27 -4.46
C VAL A 104 -15.65 13.38 -5.45
N ILE A 105 -16.70 14.18 -5.19
CA ILE A 105 -17.06 15.32 -6.05
C ILE A 105 -15.93 16.35 -6.06
N THR A 106 -15.36 16.69 -4.90
CA THR A 106 -14.25 17.66 -4.86
C THR A 106 -12.99 17.15 -5.57
N GLU A 107 -12.68 15.86 -5.47
CA GLU A 107 -11.60 15.23 -6.26
C GLU A 107 -11.86 15.36 -7.77
N LEU A 108 -13.08 15.04 -8.22
CA LEU A 108 -13.46 15.16 -9.63
C LEU A 108 -13.44 16.61 -10.14
N GLU A 109 -13.82 17.58 -9.30
CA GLU A 109 -13.72 19.01 -9.65
C GLU A 109 -12.26 19.46 -9.82
N MET A 110 -11.36 18.99 -8.97
CA MET A 110 -9.93 19.25 -9.08
C MET A 110 -9.33 18.63 -10.35
N GLU A 111 -9.74 17.41 -10.70
CA GLU A 111 -9.32 16.77 -11.95
C GLU A 111 -9.85 17.49 -13.19
N ARG A 112 -11.12 17.90 -13.18
CA ARG A 112 -11.71 18.74 -14.24
C ARG A 112 -10.91 20.02 -14.43
N ASP A 113 -10.53 20.69 -13.34
CA ASP A 113 -9.79 21.95 -13.42
C ASP A 113 -8.38 21.75 -13.95
N LYS A 114 -7.70 20.67 -13.54
CA LYS A 114 -6.42 20.27 -14.09
C LYS A 114 -6.50 20.01 -15.59
N LEU A 115 -7.47 19.21 -16.03
CA LEU A 115 -7.68 18.91 -17.46
C LEU A 115 -8.02 20.17 -18.25
N SER A 116 -8.79 21.10 -17.66
CA SER A 116 -9.12 22.38 -18.27
C SER A 116 -7.87 23.25 -18.47
N GLN A 117 -6.95 23.28 -17.50
CA GLN A 117 -5.66 23.97 -17.62
C GLN A 117 -4.77 23.32 -18.68
N GLU A 118 -4.69 21.99 -18.69
CA GLU A 118 -3.92 21.24 -19.70
C GLU A 118 -4.46 21.51 -21.11
N LEU A 119 -5.78 21.49 -21.29
CA LEU A 119 -6.44 21.81 -22.56
C LEU A 119 -6.17 23.25 -23.00
N GLN A 120 -6.23 24.22 -22.09
CA GLN A 120 -5.86 25.61 -22.39
C GLN A 120 -4.39 25.75 -22.81
N SER A 121 -3.48 25.04 -22.15
CA SER A 121 -2.05 25.05 -22.48
C SER A 121 -1.77 24.40 -23.84
N ALA A 122 -2.45 23.30 -24.16
CA ALA A 122 -2.35 22.62 -25.45
C ALA A 122 -2.91 23.50 -26.57
N HIS A 123 -4.05 24.15 -26.33
CA HIS A 123 -4.64 25.10 -27.27
C HIS A 123 -3.69 26.29 -27.54
N ALA A 124 -3.05 26.84 -26.51
CA ALA A 124 -2.06 27.90 -26.67
C ALA A 124 -0.86 27.45 -27.52
N ARG A 125 -0.33 26.24 -27.29
CA ARG A 125 0.77 25.67 -28.09
C ARG A 125 0.37 25.46 -29.55
N LEU A 126 -0.82 24.93 -29.80
CA LEU A 126 -1.33 24.77 -31.16
C LEU A 126 -1.44 26.12 -31.88
N LYS A 127 -1.99 27.14 -31.22
CA LYS A 127 -2.09 28.49 -31.79
C LYS A 127 -0.74 29.10 -32.13
N VAL A 128 0.30 28.84 -31.33
CA VAL A 128 1.68 29.26 -31.65
C VAL A 128 2.22 28.47 -32.84
N GLY A 129 2.01 27.16 -32.88
CA GLY A 129 2.38 26.31 -34.01
C GLY A 129 1.73 26.76 -35.33
N GLU A 130 0.43 27.05 -35.30
CA GLU A 130 -0.33 27.57 -36.44
C GLU A 130 0.26 28.88 -36.97
N LYS A 131 0.60 29.83 -36.08
CA LYS A 131 1.26 31.08 -36.46
C LYS A 131 2.62 30.83 -37.09
N SER A 132 3.47 30.02 -36.46
CA SER A 132 4.79 29.69 -37.03
C SER A 132 4.70 28.99 -38.38
N GLY A 133 3.65 28.17 -38.58
CA GLY A 133 3.36 27.55 -39.87
C GLY A 133 2.94 28.59 -40.92
N GLN A 134 2.10 29.56 -40.55
CA GLN A 134 1.75 30.69 -41.41
C GLN A 134 3.01 31.49 -41.80
N ASP A 135 3.83 31.89 -40.83
CA ASP A 135 5.07 32.63 -41.05
C ASP A 135 6.00 31.87 -42.02
N LEU A 136 6.19 30.56 -41.81
CA LEU A 136 7.02 29.73 -42.67
C LEU A 136 6.46 29.62 -44.10
N THR A 137 5.13 29.52 -44.26
CA THR A 137 4.52 29.51 -45.60
C THR A 137 4.70 30.84 -46.32
N GLU A 138 4.66 31.96 -45.61
CA GLU A 138 4.96 33.28 -46.16
C GLU A 138 6.42 33.39 -46.58
N GLU A 139 7.36 32.92 -45.74
CA GLU A 139 8.79 32.83 -46.07
C GLU A 139 9.03 31.98 -47.32
N TYR A 140 8.46 30.77 -47.41
CA TYR A 140 8.57 29.94 -48.62
C TYR A 140 8.00 30.62 -49.85
N ALA A 141 6.88 31.35 -49.73
CA ALA A 141 6.31 32.09 -50.83
C ALA A 141 7.23 33.23 -51.30
N THR A 142 7.88 33.96 -50.37
CA THR A 142 8.85 35.01 -50.73
C THR A 142 10.11 34.42 -51.36
N LEU A 143 10.63 33.32 -50.82
CA LEU A 143 11.81 32.62 -51.34
C LEU A 143 11.54 32.04 -52.73
N ARG A 144 10.36 31.46 -52.96
CA ARG A 144 9.96 30.98 -54.29
C ARG A 144 9.92 32.13 -55.31
N LYS A 145 9.40 33.30 -54.92
CA LYS A 145 9.41 34.50 -55.77
C LYS A 145 10.85 34.95 -56.08
N SER A 146 11.75 34.94 -55.10
CA SER A 146 13.15 35.35 -55.32
C SER A 146 13.89 34.38 -56.26
N TYR A 147 13.72 33.07 -56.09
CA TYR A 147 14.27 32.07 -57.02
C TYR A 147 13.71 32.22 -58.43
N GLN A 148 12.42 32.55 -58.57
CA GLN A 148 11.82 32.79 -59.87
C GLN A 148 12.45 34.01 -60.57
N VAL A 149 12.71 35.09 -59.84
CA VAL A 149 13.43 36.26 -60.35
C VAL A 149 14.87 35.91 -60.74
N LEU A 150 15.57 35.15 -59.90
CA LEU A 150 16.95 34.71 -60.18
C LEU A 150 17.02 33.82 -61.43
N ALA A 151 16.10 32.87 -61.59
CA ALA A 151 16.01 32.03 -62.78
C ALA A 151 15.74 32.86 -64.04
N GLN A 152 14.87 33.88 -63.96
CA GLN A 152 14.66 34.81 -65.07
C GLN A 152 15.92 35.61 -65.41
N ALA A 153 16.67 36.08 -64.42
CA ALA A 153 17.93 36.78 -64.62
C ALA A 153 18.98 35.88 -65.28
N HIS A 154 19.13 34.64 -64.80
CA HIS A 154 20.04 33.66 -65.36
C HIS A 154 19.70 33.32 -66.83
N ASN A 155 18.43 33.11 -67.15
CA ASN A 155 18.00 32.88 -68.53
C ASN A 155 18.31 34.07 -69.45
N LYS A 156 18.19 35.31 -68.95
CA LYS A 156 18.60 36.50 -69.71
C LYS A 156 20.10 36.50 -69.97
N GLU A 157 20.92 36.20 -68.97
CA GLU A 157 22.39 36.12 -69.13
C GLU A 157 22.81 34.99 -70.08
N LEU A 158 22.14 33.83 -70.03
CA LEU A 158 22.33 32.75 -71.00
C LEU A 158 22.01 33.23 -72.42
N SER A 159 20.87 33.90 -72.62
CA SER A 159 20.53 34.43 -73.94
C SER A 159 21.53 35.47 -74.44
N GLN A 160 22.10 36.29 -73.55
CA GLN A 160 23.17 37.23 -73.89
C GLN A 160 24.49 36.51 -74.23
N SER A 161 24.83 35.46 -73.48
CA SER A 161 26.02 34.65 -73.73
C SER A 161 25.92 33.86 -75.03
N GLU A 162 24.74 33.34 -75.37
CA GLU A 162 24.44 32.71 -76.66
C GLU A 162 24.57 33.70 -77.81
N GLN A 163 24.07 34.94 -77.64
CA GLN A 163 24.24 36.03 -78.62
C GLN A 163 25.72 36.36 -78.83
N LEU A 164 26.48 36.59 -77.76
CA LEU A 164 27.93 36.83 -77.82
C LEU A 164 28.67 35.64 -78.45
N GLY A 165 28.28 34.42 -78.12
CA GLY A 165 28.82 33.21 -78.73
C GLY A 165 28.57 33.15 -80.24
N ALA A 166 27.37 33.53 -80.69
CA ALA A 166 27.03 33.63 -82.11
C ALA A 166 27.83 34.73 -82.83
N GLU A 167 28.02 35.89 -82.19
CA GLU A 167 28.86 36.98 -82.69
C GLU A 167 30.33 36.56 -82.83
N LEU A 168 30.89 35.91 -81.82
CA LEU A 168 32.26 35.39 -81.85
C LEU A 168 32.45 34.34 -82.95
N LEU A 169 31.47 33.43 -83.13
CA LEU A 169 31.50 32.47 -84.23
C LEU A 169 31.41 33.16 -85.59
N ALA A 170 30.60 34.21 -85.74
CA ALA A 170 30.53 35.00 -86.97
C ALA A 170 31.86 35.71 -87.26
N LEU A 171 32.49 36.31 -86.25
CA LEU A 171 33.82 36.92 -86.35
C LEU A 171 34.90 35.89 -86.71
N ALA A 172 34.89 34.71 -86.09
CA ALA A 172 35.81 33.63 -86.43
C ALA A 172 35.63 33.17 -87.88
N ARG A 173 34.38 33.01 -88.35
CA ARG A 173 34.08 32.70 -89.76
C ARG A 173 34.57 33.79 -90.70
N ALA A 174 34.41 35.06 -90.34
CA ALA A 174 34.93 36.19 -91.12
C ALA A 174 36.46 36.21 -91.14
N GLN A 175 37.11 35.96 -90.01
CA GLN A 175 38.57 35.83 -89.91
C GLN A 175 39.10 34.67 -90.76
N ASP A 176 38.43 33.50 -90.72
CA ASP A 176 38.78 32.36 -91.55
C ASP A 176 38.57 32.65 -93.05
N ALA A 177 37.53 33.41 -93.42
CA ALA A 177 37.33 33.86 -94.80
C ALA A 177 38.48 34.78 -95.27
N LEU A 178 38.91 35.73 -94.43
CA LEU A 178 40.07 36.58 -94.71
C LEU A 178 41.36 35.78 -94.81
N ARG A 179 41.57 34.80 -93.93
CA ARG A 179 42.73 33.89 -94.00
C ARG A 179 42.72 33.05 -95.27
N ARG A 180 41.56 32.60 -95.74
CA ARG A 180 41.43 31.90 -97.03
C ARG A 180 41.82 32.82 -98.18
N GLN A 181 41.34 34.07 -98.20
CA GLN A 181 41.74 35.07 -99.20
C GLN A 181 43.25 35.35 -99.17
N LEU A 182 43.85 35.50 -97.99
CA LEU A 182 45.29 35.69 -97.84
C LEU A 182 46.06 34.48 -98.37
N LYS A 183 45.63 33.25 -98.03
CA LYS A 183 46.24 32.01 -98.56
C LYS A 183 46.08 31.87 -100.08
N GLU A 184 45.00 32.37 -100.66
CA GLU A 184 44.79 32.40 -102.11
C GLU A 184 45.73 33.41 -102.79
N GLN A 185 45.94 34.58 -102.19
CA GLN A 185 46.97 35.53 -102.62
C GLN A 185 48.38 34.95 -102.45
N GLN A 186 48.66 34.25 -101.36
CA GLN A 186 49.98 33.69 -101.08
C GLN A 186 50.30 32.47 -101.96
N ARG A 187 49.31 31.62 -102.29
CA ARG A 187 49.45 30.57 -103.31
C ARG A 187 49.70 31.12 -104.71
N SER A 188 49.29 32.35 -105.00
CA SER A 188 49.68 33.03 -106.23
C SER A 188 51.16 33.50 -106.23
N VAL A 189 51.80 33.59 -105.05
CA VAL A 189 53.20 34.00 -104.85
C VAL A 189 54.15 32.79 -104.65
N ASP A 190 53.71 31.75 -103.93
CA ASP A 190 54.52 30.57 -103.57
C ASP A 190 54.74 29.56 -104.72
N THR A 191 54.18 29.79 -105.92
CA THR A 191 54.52 29.00 -107.12
C THR A 191 55.90 29.31 -107.73
N THR A 192 56.71 30.17 -107.09
CA THR A 192 58.03 30.56 -107.64
C THR A 192 59.26 30.33 -106.77
N THR A 193 59.16 29.91 -105.50
CA THR A 193 60.39 29.71 -104.68
C THR A 193 60.26 28.65 -103.58
N GLU A 194 60.05 27.37 -103.94
CA GLU A 194 60.23 26.24 -103.02
C GLU A 194 61.31 25.26 -103.53
N GLY A 195 62.51 25.42 -102.97
CA GLY A 195 63.62 24.48 -103.11
C GLY A 195 64.87 25.11 -102.50
N LEU A 196 65.46 24.46 -101.48
CA LEU A 196 66.70 24.79 -100.74
C LEU A 196 66.53 25.33 -99.31
N HIS A 197 66.09 24.49 -98.37
CA HIS A 197 66.36 24.75 -96.93
C HIS A 197 66.64 23.50 -96.08
N GLY A 198 67.27 22.48 -96.66
CA GLY A 198 67.55 21.19 -96.00
C GLY A 198 68.97 20.98 -95.41
N GLU A 199 69.80 22.02 -95.27
CA GLU A 199 71.22 21.84 -94.90
C GLU A 199 71.71 22.54 -93.61
N LEU A 200 70.85 23.24 -92.86
CA LEU A 200 71.23 24.00 -91.66
C LEU A 200 70.99 23.31 -90.30
N GLU A 201 70.89 21.97 -90.27
CA GLU A 201 70.74 21.20 -89.02
C GLU A 201 71.88 20.21 -88.71
N ARG A 202 72.95 20.16 -89.52
CA ARG A 202 74.07 19.20 -89.31
C ARG A 202 75.38 19.79 -88.76
N VAL A 203 75.44 21.06 -88.38
CA VAL A 203 76.69 21.73 -87.90
C VAL A 203 76.71 22.00 -86.38
N ARG A 204 75.68 21.58 -85.60
CA ARG A 204 75.55 21.90 -84.16
C ARG A 204 75.96 20.76 -83.19
N ALA A 205 76.85 19.84 -83.59
CA ALA A 205 77.13 18.63 -82.79
C ALA A 205 78.61 18.22 -82.64
N LEU A 206 79.60 19.13 -82.71
CA LEU A 206 81.02 18.68 -82.69
C LEU A 206 82.08 19.59 -82.04
N ILE A 207 81.76 20.40 -81.01
CA ILE A 207 82.76 21.15 -80.22
C ILE A 207 82.12 21.41 -78.83
N SER A 208 82.61 21.04 -77.64
CA SER A 208 83.86 20.43 -77.16
C SER A 208 83.67 19.94 -75.72
N GLY A 209 84.44 18.94 -75.33
CA GLY A 209 84.54 18.47 -73.95
C GLY A 209 85.81 18.91 -73.20
N MET A 210 85.81 18.57 -71.89
CA MET A 210 86.93 18.21 -71.01
C MET A 210 87.74 19.28 -70.25
N SER A 211 87.70 19.19 -68.91
CA SER A 211 88.87 19.38 -68.01
C SER A 211 88.64 18.69 -66.62
N ARG A 212 89.73 18.26 -65.97
CA ARG A 212 89.90 17.12 -65.00
C ARG A 212 90.01 17.48 -63.49
N ASN A 213 89.53 16.56 -62.62
CA ASN A 213 90.00 15.93 -61.35
C ASN A 213 90.72 16.69 -60.17
N ARG A 214 90.31 16.43 -58.90
CA ARG A 214 90.94 15.55 -57.83
C ARG A 214 90.39 15.77 -56.38
N VAL A 215 90.57 14.77 -55.49
CA VAL A 215 90.13 14.61 -54.06
C VAL A 215 91.32 14.24 -53.13
N LYS A 216 91.23 14.42 -51.79
CA LYS A 216 92.03 13.81 -50.68
C LYS A 216 91.18 13.51 -49.42
N PRO A 217 91.58 12.57 -48.52
CA PRO A 217 91.70 12.85 -47.06
C PRO A 217 92.85 12.10 -46.30
N ASP A 218 93.16 12.51 -45.05
CA ASP A 218 94.27 12.07 -44.16
C ASP A 218 93.81 11.48 -42.79
N ASP A 219 94.74 10.84 -42.06
CA ASP A 219 94.66 9.77 -41.01
C ASP A 219 94.62 10.13 -39.48
N LEU A 220 94.27 9.07 -38.70
CA LEU A 220 94.42 8.57 -37.30
C LEU A 220 95.38 9.17 -36.20
N ALA A 221 95.01 8.99 -34.90
CA ALA A 221 95.87 8.86 -33.68
C ALA A 221 95.06 8.26 -32.46
N ALA A 222 95.39 7.10 -31.84
CA ALA A 222 96.24 6.80 -30.63
C ALA A 222 95.79 7.47 -29.29
N LEU A 223 95.77 6.92 -28.06
CA LEU A 223 96.53 5.85 -27.37
C LEU A 223 95.93 5.51 -25.95
N ASP A 224 96.34 4.35 -25.45
CA ASP A 224 96.06 3.58 -24.21
C ASP A 224 96.86 4.03 -22.94
N LYS A 225 96.41 3.64 -21.72
CA LYS A 225 97.25 3.14 -20.58
C LYS A 225 96.52 2.92 -19.23
N GLU A 226 96.96 1.86 -18.56
CA GLU A 226 96.45 1.25 -17.32
C GLU A 226 97.44 1.32 -16.12
N GLN A 227 96.86 1.41 -14.91
CA GLN A 227 97.25 0.88 -13.58
C GLN A 227 98.60 1.15 -12.86
N LYS A 228 98.52 1.38 -11.52
CA LYS A 228 99.36 0.73 -10.46
C LYS A 228 99.01 1.04 -8.98
N THR A 229 98.90 -0.04 -8.19
CA THR A 229 99.34 -0.34 -6.78
C THR A 229 98.80 0.46 -5.55
N LEU A 230 98.09 -0.11 -4.54
CA LEU A 230 98.28 -1.26 -3.59
C LEU A 230 99.22 -1.06 -2.36
N LEU A 231 99.18 0.08 -1.66
CA LEU A 231 99.81 0.24 -0.32
C LEU A 231 99.16 1.32 0.58
N GLY A 232 97.88 1.66 0.34
CA GLY A 232 97.13 2.71 1.07
C GLY A 232 95.93 2.18 1.87
N ASN A 233 95.87 0.88 2.15
CA ASN A 233 94.60 0.19 2.38
C ASN A 233 94.15 0.14 3.87
N GLN A 234 94.73 0.95 4.75
CA GLN A 234 94.30 0.95 6.17
C GLN A 234 92.95 1.65 6.36
N ASP A 235 92.73 2.76 5.65
CA ASP A 235 91.46 3.48 5.68
C ASP A 235 90.43 2.82 4.74
N GLU A 236 90.87 2.24 3.61
CA GLU A 236 89.99 1.41 2.76
C GLU A 236 89.46 0.16 3.51
N ASN A 237 90.30 -0.49 4.33
CA ASN A 237 89.87 -1.61 5.17
C ASN A 237 88.91 -1.17 6.28
N LYS A 238 89.12 0.00 6.91
CA LYS A 238 88.16 0.57 7.86
C LYS A 238 86.83 0.91 7.18
N GLU A 239 86.87 1.52 6.01
CA GLU A 239 85.69 1.86 5.23
C GLU A 239 84.94 0.59 4.78
N MET A 240 85.64 -0.48 4.40
CA MET A 240 85.06 -1.77 4.08
C MET A 240 84.41 -2.43 5.31
N LEU A 241 85.04 -2.36 6.48
CA LEU A 241 84.45 -2.85 7.74
C LEU A 241 83.22 -2.03 8.16
N GLU A 242 83.22 -0.72 7.95
CA GLU A 242 82.05 0.12 8.18
C GLU A 242 80.93 -0.14 7.17
N LYS A 243 81.25 -0.40 5.89
CA LYS A 243 80.28 -0.88 4.89
C LYS A 243 79.68 -2.21 5.32
N MET A 244 80.49 -3.17 5.74
CA MET A 244 80.03 -4.47 6.27
C MET A 244 79.13 -4.29 7.50
N ARG A 245 79.52 -3.41 8.44
CA ARG A 245 78.70 -3.08 9.63
C ARG A 245 77.36 -2.45 9.24
N ARG A 246 77.34 -1.49 8.32
CA ARG A 246 76.11 -0.86 7.80
C ARG A 246 75.20 -1.89 7.14
N VAL A 247 75.75 -2.75 6.28
CA VAL A 247 75.00 -3.84 5.63
C VAL A 247 74.39 -4.80 6.66
N HIS A 248 75.14 -5.18 7.70
CA HIS A 248 74.60 -6.03 8.76
C HIS A 248 73.54 -5.31 9.62
N GLN A 249 73.73 -4.04 9.94
CA GLN A 249 72.73 -3.24 10.64
C GLN A 249 71.44 -3.09 9.82
N GLU A 250 71.54 -2.88 8.51
CA GLU A 250 70.40 -2.84 7.59
C GLU A 250 69.72 -4.20 7.48
N GLN A 251 70.50 -5.30 7.41
CA GLN A 251 69.95 -6.66 7.45
C GLN A 251 69.21 -6.91 8.76
N GLN A 252 69.77 -6.48 9.90
CA GLN A 252 69.14 -6.63 11.21
C GLN A 252 67.85 -5.81 11.31
N LYS A 253 67.86 -4.55 10.88
CA LYS A 253 66.64 -3.72 10.79
C LYS A 253 65.58 -4.36 9.89
N LYS A 254 65.96 -4.87 8.72
CA LYS A 254 65.04 -5.59 7.82
C LYS A 254 64.44 -6.84 8.46
N LEU A 255 65.21 -7.57 9.29
CA LEU A 255 64.69 -8.70 10.04
C LEU A 255 63.74 -8.27 11.16
N GLU A 256 64.08 -7.22 11.91
CA GLU A 256 63.23 -6.64 12.96
C GLU A 256 61.90 -6.12 12.36
N GLU A 257 61.95 -5.43 11.22
CA GLU A 257 60.76 -4.99 10.47
C GLU A 257 59.91 -6.17 10.01
N LYS A 258 60.52 -7.26 9.50
CA LYS A 258 59.79 -8.49 9.13
C LYS A 258 59.14 -9.14 10.34
N VAL A 259 59.82 -9.23 11.48
CA VAL A 259 59.26 -9.80 12.72
C VAL A 259 58.10 -8.93 13.22
N ALA A 260 58.25 -7.61 13.20
CA ALA A 260 57.17 -6.69 13.55
C ALA A 260 55.97 -6.80 12.58
N ALA A 261 56.21 -6.94 11.28
CA ALA A 261 55.17 -7.14 10.28
C ALA A 261 54.40 -8.44 10.51
N VAL A 262 55.11 -9.56 10.70
CA VAL A 262 54.51 -10.87 11.04
C VAL A 262 53.75 -10.82 12.37
N GLY A 263 54.25 -10.09 13.37
CA GLY A 263 53.56 -9.89 14.65
C GLY A 263 52.22 -9.16 14.51
N LYS A 264 52.18 -8.09 13.70
CA LYS A 264 50.95 -7.36 13.37
C LYS A 264 49.97 -8.24 12.59
N GLU A 265 50.44 -8.98 11.60
CA GLU A 265 49.63 -9.91 10.80
C GLU A 265 49.04 -11.03 11.67
N HIS A 266 49.83 -11.58 12.60
CA HIS A 266 49.36 -12.59 13.55
C HIS A 266 48.28 -12.05 14.48
N GLN A 267 48.46 -10.83 15.01
CA GLN A 267 47.43 -10.18 15.83
C GLN A 267 46.14 -9.91 15.05
N ALA A 268 46.25 -9.43 13.80
CA ALA A 268 45.11 -9.24 12.91
C ALA A 268 44.38 -10.58 12.65
N SER A 269 45.14 -11.63 12.34
CA SER A 269 44.61 -13.00 12.14
C SER A 269 43.88 -13.51 13.39
N ARG A 270 44.40 -13.27 14.59
CA ARG A 270 43.72 -13.64 15.85
C ARG A 270 42.41 -12.89 16.06
N ILE A 271 42.34 -11.61 15.70
CA ILE A 271 41.10 -10.82 15.77
C ILE A 271 40.06 -11.40 14.80
N VAL A 272 40.45 -11.68 13.56
CA VAL A 272 39.58 -12.29 12.55
C VAL A 272 39.09 -13.66 13.01
N ILE A 273 39.95 -14.50 13.58
CA ILE A 273 39.56 -15.82 14.12
C ILE A 273 38.52 -15.66 15.23
N ARG A 274 38.72 -14.74 16.20
CA ARG A 274 37.75 -14.49 17.27
C ARG A 274 36.41 -13.98 16.74
N GLN A 275 36.44 -13.05 15.78
CA GLN A 275 35.22 -12.56 15.13
C GLN A 275 34.50 -13.69 14.37
N SER A 276 35.25 -14.56 13.67
CA SER A 276 34.67 -15.71 12.98
C SER A 276 34.05 -16.72 13.96
N GLN A 277 34.68 -16.94 15.12
CA GLN A 277 34.19 -17.82 16.16
C GLN A 277 32.93 -17.25 16.83
N GLN A 278 32.90 -15.94 17.10
CA GLN A 278 31.73 -15.26 17.63
C GLN A 278 30.56 -15.37 16.64
N LYS A 279 30.78 -15.03 15.36
CA LYS A 279 29.76 -15.18 14.31
C LYS A 279 29.25 -16.62 14.19
N LEU A 280 30.14 -17.61 14.29
CA LEU A 280 29.75 -19.03 14.29
C LEU A 280 28.89 -19.38 15.50
N SER A 281 29.19 -18.83 16.68
CA SER A 281 28.37 -19.04 17.89
C SER A 281 27.00 -18.37 17.80
N GLU A 282 26.93 -17.17 17.23
CA GLU A 282 25.68 -16.44 16.97
C GLU A 282 24.81 -17.23 15.97
N GLN A 283 25.39 -17.64 14.84
CA GLN A 283 24.72 -18.49 13.85
C GLN A 283 24.25 -19.82 14.45
N LYS A 284 25.06 -20.46 15.29
CA LYS A 284 24.66 -21.69 15.99
C LYS A 284 23.48 -21.44 16.93
N SER A 285 23.47 -20.33 17.68
CA SER A 285 22.36 -20.00 18.58
C SER A 285 21.07 -19.69 17.81
N ALA A 286 21.16 -18.96 16.69
CA ALA A 286 20.05 -18.68 15.79
C ALA A 286 19.50 -19.96 15.15
N LEU A 287 20.37 -20.89 14.74
CA LEU A 287 19.98 -22.20 14.21
C LEU A 287 19.26 -23.05 15.27
N MET A 288 19.74 -23.04 16.52
CA MET A 288 19.07 -23.77 17.60
C MET A 288 17.68 -23.18 17.90
N PHE A 289 17.56 -21.85 17.88
CA PHE A 289 16.28 -21.16 18.05
C PHE A 289 15.30 -21.52 16.92
N SER A 290 15.73 -21.41 15.65
CA SER A 290 14.88 -21.77 14.52
C SER A 290 14.51 -23.25 14.53
N GLN A 291 15.43 -24.15 14.89
CA GLN A 291 15.14 -25.57 15.05
C GLN A 291 14.10 -25.84 16.15
N SER A 292 14.15 -25.11 17.27
CA SER A 292 13.15 -25.24 18.32
C SER A 292 11.77 -24.76 17.86
N GLN A 293 11.71 -23.67 17.09
CA GLN A 293 10.47 -23.15 16.52
C GLN A 293 9.89 -24.11 15.48
N VAL A 294 10.72 -24.74 14.64
CA VAL A 294 10.26 -25.77 13.69
C VAL A 294 9.63 -26.95 14.43
N LYS A 295 10.27 -27.43 15.51
CA LYS A 295 9.70 -28.51 16.33
C LYS A 295 8.37 -28.12 16.99
N GLU A 296 8.26 -26.90 17.51
CA GLU A 296 7.01 -26.39 18.08
C GLU A 296 5.88 -26.37 17.03
N VAL A 297 6.17 -25.90 15.81
CA VAL A 297 5.23 -25.89 14.70
C VAL A 297 4.90 -27.31 14.20
N GLU A 298 5.85 -28.25 14.20
CA GLU A 298 5.63 -29.67 13.88
C GLU A 298 4.70 -30.34 14.91
N ASP A 299 4.88 -30.05 16.20
CA ASP A 299 4.02 -30.53 17.28
C ASP A 299 2.62 -29.93 17.17
N GLU A 300 2.49 -28.64 16.85
CA GLU A 300 1.21 -27.99 16.58
C GLU A 300 0.52 -28.59 15.35
N ASN A 301 1.25 -28.84 14.26
CA ASN A 301 0.71 -29.50 13.07
C ASN A 301 0.20 -30.91 13.40
N SER A 302 0.96 -31.68 14.19
CA SER A 302 0.55 -33.01 14.65
C SER A 302 -0.74 -32.97 15.50
N LYS A 303 -0.86 -31.98 16.39
CA LYS A 303 -2.08 -31.76 17.21
C LYS A 303 -3.27 -31.38 16.33
N LEU A 304 -3.09 -30.47 15.37
CA LEU A 304 -4.15 -30.05 14.45
C LEU A 304 -4.59 -31.21 13.55
N GLN A 305 -3.65 -32.04 13.06
CA GLN A 305 -3.98 -33.25 12.31
C GLN A 305 -4.81 -34.24 13.12
N LEU A 306 -4.50 -34.41 14.41
CA LEU A 306 -5.30 -35.26 15.30
C LEU A 306 -6.71 -34.69 15.48
N GLN A 307 -6.85 -33.39 15.76
CA GLN A 307 -8.15 -32.74 15.91
C GLN A 307 -9.01 -32.87 14.64
N VAL A 308 -8.41 -32.73 13.45
CA VAL A 308 -9.12 -32.94 12.18
C VAL A 308 -9.57 -34.39 12.02
N LYS A 309 -8.77 -35.37 12.45
CA LYS A 309 -9.17 -36.79 12.44
C LYS A 309 -10.33 -37.06 13.39
N GLU A 310 -10.27 -36.54 14.61
CA GLU A 310 -11.32 -36.66 15.63
C GLU A 310 -12.64 -36.04 15.15
N LEU A 311 -12.61 -34.78 14.68
CA LEU A 311 -13.79 -34.12 14.12
C LEU A 311 -14.38 -34.89 12.94
N ASN A 312 -13.54 -35.40 12.04
CA ASN A 312 -14.00 -36.23 10.92
C ASN A 312 -14.63 -37.55 11.37
N GLN A 313 -14.14 -38.16 12.45
CA GLN A 313 -14.75 -39.35 13.04
C GLN A 313 -16.10 -39.02 13.67
N GLU A 314 -16.20 -37.90 14.39
CA GLU A 314 -17.47 -37.41 14.95
C GLU A 314 -18.51 -37.09 13.86
N TYR A 315 -18.10 -36.46 12.75
CA TYR A 315 -18.99 -36.20 11.62
C TYR A 315 -19.49 -37.49 10.99
N ARG A 316 -18.60 -38.48 10.79
CA ARG A 316 -18.99 -39.80 10.28
C ARG A 316 -19.95 -40.51 11.24
N ALA A 317 -19.67 -40.50 12.54
CA ALA A 317 -20.54 -41.10 13.56
C ALA A 317 -21.94 -40.46 13.55
N ARG A 318 -22.02 -39.12 13.52
CA ARG A 318 -23.30 -38.39 13.40
C ARG A 318 -24.08 -38.75 12.15
N LEU A 319 -23.42 -38.80 10.98
CA LEU A 319 -24.06 -39.20 9.72
C LEU A 319 -24.59 -40.64 9.77
N VAL A 320 -23.86 -41.56 10.40
CA VAL A 320 -24.32 -42.94 10.57
C VAL A 320 -25.54 -43.00 11.47
N CYS A 321 -25.56 -42.27 12.60
CA CYS A 321 -26.74 -42.17 13.45
C CYS A 321 -27.95 -41.62 12.69
N TYR A 322 -27.77 -40.54 11.92
CA TYR A 322 -28.84 -39.97 11.10
C TYR A 322 -29.42 -40.95 10.08
N ILE A 323 -28.56 -41.75 9.44
CA ILE A 323 -29.00 -42.80 8.50
C ILE A 323 -29.72 -43.92 9.25
N GLN A 324 -29.24 -44.32 10.43
CA GLN A 324 -29.90 -45.33 11.27
C GLN A 324 -31.27 -44.86 11.76
N ASP A 325 -31.42 -43.61 12.19
CA ASP A 325 -32.69 -43.04 12.61
C ASP A 325 -33.71 -43.00 11.45
N LEU A 326 -33.26 -42.66 10.24
CA LEU A 326 -34.08 -42.71 9.03
C LEU A 326 -34.45 -44.14 8.64
N ALA A 327 -33.54 -45.10 8.77
CA ALA A 327 -33.79 -46.51 8.50
C ALA A 327 -34.79 -47.11 9.50
N LEU A 328 -34.62 -46.87 10.80
CA LEU A 328 -35.55 -47.30 11.85
C LEU A 328 -36.95 -46.69 11.67
N TYR A 329 -37.04 -45.45 11.17
CA TYR A 329 -38.33 -44.85 10.81
C TYR A 329 -39.02 -45.57 9.63
N ILE A 330 -38.25 -45.92 8.60
CA ILE A 330 -38.76 -46.62 7.40
C ILE A 330 -39.17 -48.06 7.74
N ASP A 331 -38.34 -48.78 8.51
CA ASP A 331 -38.60 -50.17 8.91
C ASP A 331 -39.79 -50.28 9.89
N GLY A 332 -40.02 -49.26 10.71
CA GLY A 332 -41.18 -49.16 11.62
C GLY A 332 -42.52 -48.89 10.91
N LEU A 333 -42.52 -48.66 9.59
CA LEU A 333 -43.68 -48.28 8.80
C LEU A 333 -44.44 -49.47 8.16
N GLY A 334 -44.28 -50.68 8.72
CA GLY A 334 -44.71 -51.96 8.15
C GLY A 334 -46.05 -51.97 7.39
N ASP A 335 -46.06 -52.81 6.34
CA ASP A 335 -47.09 -53.00 5.29
C ASP A 335 -48.52 -52.58 5.70
N GLY A 336 -48.90 -51.34 5.38
CA GLY A 336 -50.29 -50.88 5.40
C GLY A 336 -50.62 -49.64 6.24
N GLN A 337 -49.70 -49.04 7.00
CA GLN A 337 -49.98 -47.79 7.72
C GLN A 337 -49.58 -46.53 6.94
N THR A 338 -50.50 -45.56 6.86
CA THR A 338 -50.22 -44.24 6.25
C THR A 338 -49.11 -43.53 7.01
N PRO A 339 -48.10 -42.95 6.33
CA PRO A 339 -46.96 -42.38 7.00
C PRO A 339 -47.37 -41.15 7.81
N GLY A 340 -47.23 -41.22 9.13
CA GLY A 340 -47.26 -40.05 9.98
C GLY A 340 -46.03 -39.19 9.70
N GLY A 341 -46.11 -38.30 8.71
CA GLY A 341 -44.99 -37.43 8.28
C GLY A 341 -44.46 -36.49 9.37
N ALA A 342 -45.12 -36.42 10.53
CA ALA A 342 -44.67 -35.69 11.71
C ALA A 342 -43.35 -36.24 12.30
N LYS A 343 -43.20 -37.57 12.43
CA LYS A 343 -41.98 -38.18 13.02
C LYS A 343 -40.74 -38.04 12.11
N MET A 344 -40.92 -38.13 10.80
CA MET A 344 -39.86 -37.84 9.82
C MET A 344 -39.45 -36.38 9.88
N ARG A 345 -40.42 -35.46 9.94
CA ARG A 345 -40.14 -34.03 10.12
C ARG A 345 -39.36 -33.75 11.39
N GLU A 346 -39.74 -34.35 12.52
CA GLU A 346 -39.03 -34.21 13.80
C GLU A 346 -37.58 -34.71 13.73
N SER A 347 -37.33 -35.84 13.07
CA SER A 347 -35.98 -36.39 12.88
C SER A 347 -35.11 -35.46 12.03
N VAL A 348 -35.66 -34.93 10.92
CA VAL A 348 -34.97 -33.95 10.06
C VAL A 348 -34.74 -32.62 10.78
N GLU A 349 -35.70 -32.16 11.58
CA GLU A 349 -35.57 -30.96 12.40
C GLU A 349 -34.46 -31.11 13.47
N ASN A 350 -34.34 -32.29 14.09
CA ASN A 350 -33.27 -32.60 15.02
C ASN A 350 -31.90 -32.60 14.31
N MET A 351 -31.77 -33.24 13.14
CA MET A 351 -30.54 -33.20 12.32
C MET A 351 -30.12 -31.76 11.97
N LEU A 352 -31.07 -30.93 11.52
CA LEU A 352 -30.82 -29.53 11.19
C LEU A 352 -30.45 -28.70 12.43
N ARG A 353 -31.02 -29.01 13.60
CA ARG A 353 -30.68 -28.38 14.87
C ARG A 353 -29.23 -28.68 15.27
N ASP A 354 -28.80 -29.93 15.12
CA ASP A 354 -27.44 -30.37 15.44
C ASP A 354 -26.40 -29.80 14.48
N VAL A 355 -26.73 -29.69 13.19
CA VAL A 355 -25.87 -29.00 12.22
C VAL A 355 -25.73 -27.52 12.61
N ARG A 356 -26.83 -26.83 12.91
CA ARG A 356 -26.81 -25.43 13.33
C ARG A 356 -26.02 -25.21 14.62
N SER A 357 -26.17 -26.09 15.63
CA SER A 357 -25.42 -25.98 16.89
C SER A 357 -23.92 -26.21 16.67
N SER A 358 -23.53 -27.15 15.80
CA SER A 358 -22.12 -27.38 15.45
C SER A 358 -21.47 -26.16 14.78
N TYR A 359 -22.19 -25.48 13.88
CA TYR A 359 -21.72 -24.25 13.26
C TYR A 359 -21.61 -23.10 14.25
N ARG A 360 -22.55 -22.97 15.19
CA ARG A 360 -22.46 -21.96 16.27
C ARG A 360 -21.23 -22.17 17.15
N VAL A 361 -20.95 -23.41 17.58
CA VAL A 361 -19.76 -23.72 18.38
C VAL A 361 -18.47 -23.40 17.60
N ARG A 362 -18.42 -23.74 16.30
CA ARG A 362 -17.28 -23.39 15.44
C ARG A 362 -17.10 -21.87 15.29
N GLU A 363 -18.19 -21.14 15.12
CA GLU A 363 -18.18 -19.68 15.06
C GLU A 363 -17.64 -19.08 16.37
N GLU A 364 -18.11 -19.55 17.52
CA GLU A 364 -17.63 -19.15 18.85
C GLU A 364 -16.13 -19.44 19.05
N GLN A 365 -15.65 -20.59 18.56
CA GLN A 365 -14.23 -20.95 18.58
C GLN A 365 -13.40 -20.00 17.71
N LEU A 366 -13.85 -19.70 16.49
CA LEU A 366 -13.17 -18.77 15.57
C LEU A 366 -13.12 -17.35 16.15
N VAL A 367 -14.24 -16.89 16.74
CA VAL A 367 -14.31 -15.59 17.42
C VAL A 367 -13.36 -15.55 18.62
N SER A 368 -13.28 -16.63 19.40
CA SER A 368 -12.37 -16.73 20.55
C SER A 368 -10.90 -16.76 20.11
N ALA A 369 -10.56 -17.49 19.05
CA ALA A 369 -9.23 -17.51 18.45
C ALA A 369 -8.83 -16.12 17.93
N ALA A 370 -9.71 -15.44 17.19
CA ALA A 370 -9.48 -14.08 16.71
C ALA A 370 -9.24 -13.09 17.87
N ARG A 371 -10.03 -13.17 18.95
CA ARG A 371 -9.80 -12.38 20.18
C ARG A 371 -8.44 -12.69 20.81
N SER A 372 -8.03 -13.96 20.84
CA SER A 372 -6.73 -14.36 21.39
C SER A 372 -5.55 -13.83 20.57
N TYR A 373 -5.64 -13.89 19.23
CA TYR A 373 -4.64 -13.32 18.34
C TYR A 373 -4.55 -11.81 18.46
N LYS A 374 -5.69 -11.11 18.55
CA LYS A 374 -5.73 -9.67 18.83
C LYS A 374 -5.01 -9.32 20.14
N LYS A 375 -5.24 -10.09 21.21
CA LYS A 375 -4.54 -9.91 22.51
C LYS A 375 -3.04 -10.18 22.39
N ARG A 376 -2.62 -11.25 21.70
CA ARG A 376 -1.19 -11.55 21.45
C ARG A 376 -0.52 -10.44 20.66
N LEU A 377 -1.18 -9.93 19.63
CA LEU A 377 -0.69 -8.83 18.81
C LEU A 377 -0.52 -7.56 19.65
N GLN A 378 -1.52 -7.19 20.45
CA GLN A 378 -1.43 -6.06 21.37
C GLN A 378 -0.27 -6.22 22.37
N LYS A 379 -0.06 -7.43 22.92
CA LYS A 379 1.08 -7.72 23.79
C LYS A 379 2.42 -7.54 23.05
N ILE A 380 2.53 -8.04 21.83
CA ILE A 380 3.74 -7.88 21.00
C ILE A 380 3.99 -6.40 20.73
N THR A 381 2.98 -5.65 20.29
CA THR A 381 3.10 -4.21 20.00
C THR A 381 3.52 -3.42 21.23
N THR A 382 2.93 -3.68 22.41
CA THR A 382 3.32 -3.00 23.66
C THR A 382 4.75 -3.35 24.08
N THR A 383 5.17 -4.62 23.97
CA THR A 383 6.57 -5.00 24.25
C THR A 383 7.55 -4.37 23.26
N HIS A 384 7.20 -4.32 21.97
CA HIS A 384 8.02 -3.67 20.95
C HIS A 384 8.16 -2.17 21.21
N GLN A 385 7.07 -1.48 21.55
CA GLN A 385 7.11 -0.07 21.95
C GLN A 385 7.99 0.16 23.19
N ALA A 386 7.90 -0.71 24.20
CA ALA A 386 8.74 -0.63 25.39
C ALA A 386 10.24 -0.79 25.08
N VAL A 387 10.58 -1.77 24.23
CA VAL A 387 11.96 -1.99 23.78
C VAL A 387 12.46 -0.81 22.95
N LEU A 388 11.63 -0.29 22.04
CA LEU A 388 11.98 0.91 21.28
C LEU A 388 12.27 2.08 22.20
N MET A 389 11.42 2.35 23.19
CA MET A 389 11.64 3.42 24.19
C MET A 389 12.97 3.24 24.93
N ALA A 390 13.27 2.03 25.40
CA ALA A 390 14.54 1.73 26.05
C ALA A 390 15.75 1.97 25.13
N TYR A 391 15.64 1.55 23.86
CA TYR A 391 16.65 1.80 22.84
C TYR A 391 16.86 3.30 22.60
N ARG A 392 15.79 4.11 22.52
CA ARG A 392 15.90 5.58 22.36
C ARG A 392 16.75 6.19 23.47
N VAL A 393 16.38 5.87 24.71
CA VAL A 393 17.03 6.42 25.91
C VAL A 393 18.51 6.03 25.93
N GLN A 394 18.81 4.77 25.64
CA GLN A 394 20.19 4.29 25.59
C GLN A 394 21.00 4.98 24.48
N ARG A 395 20.42 5.15 23.29
CA ARG A 395 21.07 5.82 22.15
C ARG A 395 21.34 7.30 22.44
N GLU A 396 20.39 8.01 23.03
CA GLU A 396 20.56 9.40 23.44
C GLU A 396 21.62 9.56 24.55
N GLN A 397 21.72 8.59 25.47
CA GLN A 397 22.79 8.55 26.47
C GLN A 397 24.18 8.34 25.86
N ILE A 398 24.30 7.56 24.79
CA ILE A 398 25.57 7.39 24.07
C ILE A 398 25.93 8.68 23.33
N LEU A 399 24.99 9.25 22.59
CA LEU A 399 25.19 10.50 21.83
C LEU A 399 25.52 11.72 22.69
N SER A 400 25.00 11.78 23.92
CA SER A 400 25.28 12.88 24.86
C SER A 400 26.64 12.77 25.58
N ARG A 401 27.29 11.60 25.54
CA ARG A 401 28.65 11.43 26.10
C ARG A 401 29.69 11.89 25.09
N ALA A 402 30.37 12.99 25.41
CA ALA A 402 31.35 13.68 24.55
C ALA A 402 32.57 12.83 24.13
N ASP A 403 32.86 11.72 24.84
CA ASP A 403 34.03 10.86 24.59
C ASP A 403 33.68 9.43 24.13
N SER A 404 32.45 9.20 23.65
CA SER A 404 32.03 7.83 23.31
C SER A 404 32.62 7.35 21.98
N SER A 405 33.57 6.41 22.05
CA SER A 405 34.03 5.58 20.92
C SER A 405 32.98 4.54 20.47
N PHE A 406 31.76 4.65 21.00
CA PHE A 406 30.71 3.66 20.83
C PHE A 406 29.77 4.12 19.73
N ASP A 407 29.54 3.24 18.77
CA ASP A 407 28.55 3.47 17.73
C ASP A 407 27.14 3.52 18.38
N PRO A 408 26.40 4.63 18.24
CA PRO A 408 25.03 4.75 18.74
C PRO A 408 24.04 3.81 18.05
N GLY A 409 24.44 3.14 16.96
CA GLY A 409 23.60 2.19 16.23
C GLY A 409 22.55 2.86 15.33
N PRO A 410 21.81 2.06 14.55
CA PRO A 410 20.90 2.56 13.53
C PRO A 410 19.73 3.38 14.14
N PRO A 411 19.22 4.39 13.43
CA PRO A 411 18.07 5.18 13.89
C PRO A 411 16.83 4.32 14.11
N GLU A 412 15.96 4.76 15.02
CA GLU A 412 14.75 4.03 15.40
C GLU A 412 13.79 3.75 14.24
N ALA A 413 13.80 4.60 13.22
CA ALA A 413 13.02 4.44 11.99
C ALA A 413 13.37 3.16 11.21
N SER A 414 14.51 2.54 11.50
CA SER A 414 14.91 1.25 10.91
C SER A 414 14.16 0.04 11.51
N PHE A 415 13.56 0.20 12.69
CA PHE A 415 12.85 -0.87 13.40
C PHE A 415 11.35 -0.74 13.17
N ASN A 416 10.89 -1.05 11.96
CA ASN A 416 9.48 -1.06 11.63
C ASN A 416 8.91 -2.49 11.67
N PRO A 417 7.85 -2.74 12.45
CA PRO A 417 6.99 -3.88 12.17
C PRO A 417 6.19 -3.55 10.89
N GLU A 418 6.28 -4.39 9.86
CA GLU A 418 5.67 -4.25 8.51
C GLU A 418 4.13 -4.14 8.48
N LEU A 419 3.45 -3.88 9.59
CA LEU A 419 2.00 -3.73 9.69
C LEU A 419 1.58 -2.25 9.68
N ILE A 420 1.93 -1.56 8.60
CA ILE A 420 1.59 -0.13 8.37
C ILE A 420 0.08 0.05 8.08
N GLU A 421 -0.57 -0.98 7.54
CA GLU A 421 -1.93 -0.90 6.98
C GLU A 421 -3.06 -0.89 8.03
N LEU A 422 -2.77 -1.24 9.30
CA LEU A 422 -3.74 -1.27 10.40
C LEU A 422 -3.46 -0.21 11.47
N ARG A 423 -2.56 0.74 11.18
CA ARG A 423 -2.07 1.74 12.14
C ARG A 423 -2.93 3.02 12.09
N ASP A 424 -3.28 3.55 13.25
CA ASP A 424 -3.99 4.84 13.39
C ASP A 424 -3.19 5.98 12.71
N GLU A 425 -3.85 7.04 12.24
CA GLU A 425 -3.19 8.22 11.62
C GLU A 425 -2.04 8.76 12.47
N THR A 426 -2.27 8.89 13.78
CA THR A 426 -1.26 9.38 14.75
C THR A 426 -0.02 8.50 14.80
N GLU A 427 -0.21 7.20 14.62
CA GLU A 427 0.84 6.20 14.64
C GLU A 427 1.67 6.20 13.35
N ARG A 428 1.08 6.62 12.22
CA ARG A 428 1.74 6.89 10.94
C ARG A 428 2.52 8.21 10.96
N GLU A 429 1.91 9.28 11.46
CA GLU A 429 2.59 10.58 11.63
C GLU A 429 3.81 10.46 12.54
N LEU A 430 3.67 9.75 13.68
CA LEU A 430 4.80 9.47 14.57
C LEU A 430 5.92 8.70 13.90
N HIS A 431 5.62 7.86 12.91
CA HIS A 431 6.63 7.16 12.13
C HIS A 431 7.32 8.12 11.15
N GLN A 432 6.54 8.90 10.41
CA GLN A 432 7.08 9.92 9.51
C GLN A 432 8.03 10.88 10.23
N LEU A 433 7.67 11.33 11.43
CA LEU A 433 8.54 12.14 12.29
C LEU A 433 9.84 11.43 12.71
N ARG A 434 9.83 10.09 12.88
CA ARG A 434 11.05 9.33 13.17
C ARG A 434 11.96 9.24 11.96
N GLU A 435 11.40 9.07 10.77
CA GLU A 435 12.17 9.10 9.52
C GLU A 435 12.80 10.47 9.31
N ASP A 436 12.05 11.54 9.56
CA ASP A 436 12.52 12.93 9.46
C ASP A 436 13.64 13.19 10.50
N LYS A 437 13.45 12.77 11.75
CA LYS A 437 14.50 12.81 12.79
C LYS A 437 15.77 12.09 12.33
N ALA A 438 15.64 10.87 11.79
CA ALA A 438 16.78 10.10 11.31
C ALA A 438 17.54 10.82 10.17
N ARG A 439 16.82 11.45 9.23
CA ARG A 439 17.44 12.24 8.15
C ARG A 439 18.19 13.46 8.68
N LEU A 440 17.60 14.19 9.63
CA LEU A 440 18.24 15.35 10.25
C LEU A 440 19.46 14.97 11.09
N GLU A 441 19.43 13.84 11.80
CA GLU A 441 20.59 13.32 12.55
C GLU A 441 21.79 13.06 11.63
N VAL A 442 21.57 12.44 10.46
CA VAL A 442 22.62 12.18 9.47
C VAL A 442 23.21 13.50 8.94
N GLN A 443 22.37 14.48 8.62
CA GLN A 443 22.82 15.80 8.17
C GLN A 443 23.63 16.53 9.25
N LEU A 444 23.20 16.46 10.51
CA LEU A 444 23.86 17.09 11.65
C LEU A 444 25.23 16.46 11.93
N GLN A 445 25.34 15.14 11.81
CA GLN A 445 26.62 14.43 11.92
C GLN A 445 27.59 14.86 10.81
N ALA A 446 27.13 14.91 9.55
CA ALA A 446 27.92 15.38 8.42
C ALA A 446 28.39 16.84 8.61
N ALA A 447 27.53 17.72 9.11
CA ALA A 447 27.88 19.10 9.41
C ALA A 447 28.90 19.22 10.56
N ARG A 448 28.80 18.39 11.60
CA ARG A 448 29.78 18.34 12.70
C ARG A 448 31.15 17.90 12.21
N GLU A 449 31.22 16.92 11.31
CA GLU A 449 32.47 16.45 10.70
C GLU A 449 33.13 17.55 9.85
N GLN A 450 32.33 18.32 9.11
CA GLN A 450 32.80 19.49 8.36
C GLN A 450 33.34 20.59 9.29
N VAL A 451 32.67 20.87 10.41
CA VAL A 451 33.14 21.87 11.39
C VAL A 451 34.41 21.39 12.12
N ALA A 452 34.52 20.09 12.42
CA ALA A 452 35.73 19.51 12.99
C ALA A 452 36.93 19.63 12.03
N ALA A 453 36.70 19.52 10.71
CA ALA A 453 37.73 19.74 9.69
C ALA A 453 38.17 21.21 9.58
N VAL A 454 37.31 22.18 9.95
CA VAL A 454 37.61 23.63 9.89
C VAL A 454 38.35 24.13 11.16
N LYS A 455 38.37 23.37 12.27
CA LYS A 455 39.11 23.70 13.49
C LYS A 455 40.62 23.43 13.38
N LEU A 456 41.31 24.08 12.45
CA LEU A 456 42.74 24.39 12.56
C LEU A 456 42.88 25.86 12.99
N PRO A 457 43.90 26.22 13.79
CA PRO A 457 43.94 27.53 14.44
C PRO A 457 44.22 28.65 13.43
N VAL A 458 43.24 29.55 13.26
CA VAL A 458 43.38 30.76 12.44
C VAL A 458 43.94 31.90 13.31
N PRO A 459 45.00 32.62 12.91
CA PRO A 459 45.37 33.89 13.52
C PRO A 459 44.53 35.05 12.96
N ASN A 460 44.15 35.95 13.87
CA ASN A 460 43.57 37.29 13.71
C ASN A 460 43.30 37.79 12.28
N ILE A 461 42.01 38.00 11.97
CA ILE A 461 41.55 38.79 10.81
C ILE A 461 40.75 39.98 11.32
N SER A 462 41.10 41.16 10.83
CA SER A 462 40.53 42.47 11.17
C SER A 462 39.05 42.62 10.78
N CYS A 463 38.31 43.42 11.56
CA CYS A 463 36.86 43.70 11.50
C CYS A 463 36.26 44.14 10.15
N HIS A 464 37.04 44.35 9.09
CA HIS A 464 36.50 44.79 7.78
C HIS A 464 36.22 43.64 6.79
N GLU A 465 36.92 42.50 6.91
CA GLU A 465 36.66 41.30 6.09
C GLU A 465 35.51 40.43 6.65
N ALA A 466 35.21 40.56 7.94
CA ALA A 466 34.11 39.85 8.58
C ALA A 466 32.73 40.33 8.09
N ALA A 467 32.58 41.61 7.77
CA ALA A 467 31.31 42.18 7.28
C ALA A 467 31.00 41.72 5.84
N ALA A 468 31.99 41.71 4.95
CA ALA A 468 31.82 41.20 3.58
C ALA A 468 31.59 39.68 3.56
N LYS A 469 32.27 38.90 4.42
CA LYS A 469 31.99 37.47 4.60
C LYS A 469 30.60 37.21 5.19
N LEU A 470 30.08 38.08 6.05
CA LEU A 470 28.74 37.94 6.62
C LEU A 470 27.64 38.19 5.57
N GLU A 471 27.81 39.18 4.69
CA GLU A 471 26.91 39.41 3.57
C GLU A 471 26.94 38.26 2.58
N GLN A 472 28.13 37.78 2.21
CA GLN A 472 28.30 36.65 1.28
C GLN A 472 27.75 35.34 1.87
N MET A 473 27.97 35.09 3.17
CA MET A 473 27.34 33.98 3.88
C MET A 473 25.82 34.14 4.01
N SER A 474 25.30 35.35 4.16
CA SER A 474 23.85 35.58 4.20
C SER A 474 23.23 35.29 2.84
N GLU A 475 23.91 35.65 1.74
CA GLU A 475 23.47 35.43 0.37
C GLU A 475 23.56 33.94 -0.01
N GLU A 476 24.62 33.26 0.39
CA GLU A 476 24.76 31.80 0.30
C GLU A 476 23.71 31.08 1.15
N SER A 477 23.43 31.56 2.37
CA SER A 477 22.37 31.01 3.23
C SER A 477 20.98 31.19 2.62
N TRP A 478 20.72 32.36 2.01
CA TRP A 478 19.50 32.60 1.24
C TRP A 478 19.41 31.75 -0.03
N SER A 479 20.54 31.51 -0.71
CA SER A 479 20.59 30.61 -1.86
C SER A 479 20.30 29.17 -1.46
N ASN A 480 20.82 28.71 -0.31
CA ASN A 480 20.56 27.40 0.27
C ASN A 480 19.09 27.21 0.63
N ILE A 481 18.48 28.22 1.27
CA ILE A 481 17.04 28.19 1.58
C ILE A 481 16.21 28.11 0.29
N ARG A 482 16.57 28.86 -0.76
CA ARG A 482 15.88 28.78 -2.06
C ARG A 482 16.06 27.42 -2.72
N THR A 483 17.24 26.80 -2.63
CA THR A 483 17.45 25.45 -3.15
C THR A 483 16.67 24.40 -2.37
N GLN A 484 16.63 24.49 -1.04
CA GLN A 484 15.84 23.60 -0.20
C GLN A 484 14.35 23.75 -0.47
N LEU A 485 13.85 24.98 -0.65
CA LEU A 485 12.45 25.21 -1.02
C LEU A 485 12.13 24.61 -2.40
N LYS A 486 13.04 24.73 -3.38
CA LYS A 486 12.89 24.09 -4.69
C LYS A 486 12.89 22.56 -4.58
N GLU A 487 13.77 21.99 -3.77
CA GLU A 487 13.86 20.55 -3.54
C GLU A 487 12.62 20.01 -2.82
N ILE A 488 12.14 20.70 -1.78
CA ILE A 488 10.88 20.36 -1.10
C ILE A 488 9.75 20.37 -2.10
N THR A 489 9.61 21.45 -2.89
CA THR A 489 8.54 21.59 -3.90
C THR A 489 8.63 20.51 -4.98
N ALA A 490 9.83 20.17 -5.44
CA ALA A 490 10.04 19.10 -6.41
C ALA A 490 9.72 17.72 -5.80
N SER A 491 10.12 17.47 -4.55
CA SER A 491 9.88 16.20 -3.86
C SER A 491 8.39 15.98 -3.57
N THR A 492 7.66 17.04 -3.18
CA THR A 492 6.21 16.97 -2.97
C THR A 492 5.49 16.75 -4.29
N LEU A 493 5.90 17.44 -5.37
CA LEU A 493 5.34 17.23 -6.70
C LEU A 493 5.51 15.77 -7.16
N VAL A 494 6.73 15.22 -7.05
CA VAL A 494 7.01 13.83 -7.44
C VAL A 494 6.18 12.82 -6.63
N LYS A 495 6.00 13.04 -5.32
CA LYS A 495 5.14 12.19 -4.48
C LYS A 495 3.68 12.24 -4.94
N SER A 496 3.15 13.44 -5.14
CA SER A 496 1.77 13.62 -5.62
C SER A 496 1.56 13.03 -7.02
N GLU A 497 2.55 13.14 -7.92
CA GLU A 497 2.48 12.51 -9.24
C GLU A 497 2.51 10.98 -9.17
N LYS A 498 3.31 10.41 -8.25
CA LYS A 498 3.34 8.97 -8.02
C LYS A 498 2.02 8.45 -7.43
N GLU A 499 1.44 9.18 -6.48
CA GLU A 499 0.12 8.86 -5.91
C GLU A 499 -0.97 8.94 -6.99
N ARG A 500 -0.96 10.00 -7.80
CA ARG A 500 -1.89 10.13 -8.94
C ARG A 500 -1.74 8.97 -9.92
N ALA A 501 -0.51 8.57 -10.27
CA ALA A 501 -0.27 7.44 -11.16
C ALA A 501 -0.80 6.13 -10.57
N LEU A 502 -0.58 5.89 -9.27
CA LEU A 502 -1.07 4.71 -8.58
C LEU A 502 -2.60 4.67 -8.53
N LEU A 503 -3.24 5.79 -8.20
CA LEU A 503 -4.70 5.92 -8.22
C LEU A 503 -5.28 5.67 -9.61
N LEU A 504 -4.67 6.23 -10.67
CA LEU A 504 -5.08 5.98 -12.06
C LEU A 504 -4.97 4.50 -12.42
N THR A 505 -3.88 3.82 -12.04
CA THR A 505 -3.74 2.38 -12.31
C THR A 505 -4.78 1.55 -11.56
N ARG A 506 -5.09 1.91 -10.31
CA ARG A 506 -6.11 1.22 -9.50
C ARG A 506 -7.51 1.46 -10.07
N ALA A 507 -7.82 2.68 -10.50
CA ALA A 507 -9.07 3.03 -11.14
C ALA A 507 -9.26 2.23 -12.45
N ALA A 508 -8.23 2.18 -13.30
CA ALA A 508 -8.28 1.40 -14.54
C ALA A 508 -8.50 -0.10 -14.30
N VAL A 509 -7.88 -0.68 -13.26
CA VAL A 509 -8.12 -2.08 -12.88
C VAL A 509 -9.55 -2.28 -12.37
N ALA A 510 -10.08 -1.35 -11.56
CA ALA A 510 -11.45 -1.43 -11.08
C ALA A 510 -12.47 -1.30 -12.23
N GLU A 511 -12.24 -0.40 -13.19
CA GLU A 511 -13.05 -0.28 -14.41
C GLU A 511 -13.04 -1.58 -15.22
N ALA A 512 -11.88 -2.19 -15.42
CA ALA A 512 -11.76 -3.48 -16.11
C ALA A 512 -12.55 -4.59 -15.39
N GLN A 513 -12.47 -4.65 -14.06
CA GLN A 513 -13.25 -5.62 -13.27
C GLN A 513 -14.76 -5.39 -13.38
N VAL A 514 -15.22 -4.13 -13.39
CA VAL A 514 -16.63 -3.80 -13.58
C VAL A 514 -17.09 -4.21 -14.99
N SER A 515 -16.28 -3.97 -16.02
CA SER A 515 -16.56 -4.45 -17.38
C SER A 515 -16.64 -5.97 -17.45
N GLU A 516 -15.71 -6.70 -16.82
CA GLU A 516 -15.75 -8.17 -16.76
C GLU A 516 -17.01 -8.69 -16.06
N LEU A 517 -17.43 -8.07 -14.96
CA LEU A 517 -18.66 -8.43 -14.25
C LEU A 517 -19.90 -8.12 -15.09
N GLN A 518 -19.91 -6.99 -15.80
CA GLN A 518 -21.00 -6.62 -16.70
C GLN A 518 -21.09 -7.62 -17.87
N ASP A 519 -19.97 -7.97 -18.49
CA ASP A 519 -19.90 -9.00 -19.53
C ASP A 519 -20.36 -10.37 -19.03
N TYR A 520 -20.02 -10.72 -17.78
CA TYR A 520 -20.51 -11.94 -17.16
C TYR A 520 -22.03 -11.92 -16.97
N ILE A 521 -22.58 -10.81 -16.49
CA ILE A 521 -24.03 -10.61 -16.35
C ILE A 521 -24.71 -10.75 -17.71
N ASP A 522 -24.24 -10.02 -18.72
CA ASP A 522 -24.89 -9.97 -20.03
C ASP A 522 -24.84 -11.34 -20.74
N ASN A 523 -23.71 -12.03 -20.65
CA ASN A 523 -23.54 -13.35 -21.27
C ASN A 523 -24.24 -14.48 -20.49
N HIS A 524 -24.07 -14.53 -19.17
CA HIS A 524 -24.52 -15.68 -18.38
C HIS A 524 -25.94 -15.51 -17.85
N LEU A 525 -26.34 -14.35 -17.34
CA LEU A 525 -27.73 -14.15 -16.88
C LEU A 525 -28.70 -14.16 -18.07
N GLY A 526 -28.30 -13.63 -19.23
CA GLY A 526 -29.09 -13.74 -20.46
C GLY A 526 -29.36 -15.20 -20.84
N ARG A 527 -28.32 -16.04 -20.84
CA ARG A 527 -28.43 -17.49 -21.09
C ARG A 527 -29.27 -18.21 -20.03
N TYR A 528 -29.05 -17.93 -18.75
CA TYR A 528 -29.85 -18.55 -17.68
C TYR A 528 -31.32 -18.16 -17.77
N LYS A 529 -31.65 -16.91 -18.09
CA LYS A 529 -33.04 -16.48 -18.32
C LYS A 529 -33.68 -17.24 -19.49
N GLN A 530 -32.94 -17.42 -20.59
CA GLN A 530 -33.42 -18.20 -21.74
C GLN A 530 -33.60 -19.67 -21.40
N GLU A 531 -32.68 -20.29 -20.67
CA GLU A 531 -32.76 -21.68 -20.21
C GLU A 531 -33.94 -21.89 -19.26
N ILE A 532 -34.15 -20.98 -18.30
CA ILE A 532 -35.30 -20.98 -17.40
C ILE A 532 -36.61 -20.86 -18.21
N ALA A 533 -36.68 -19.95 -19.19
CA ALA A 533 -37.85 -19.82 -20.06
C ALA A 533 -38.08 -21.06 -20.94
N HIS A 534 -37.02 -21.72 -21.38
CA HIS A 534 -37.08 -22.98 -22.13
C HIS A 534 -37.56 -24.14 -21.26
N LEU A 535 -37.06 -24.26 -20.03
CA LEU A 535 -37.48 -25.25 -19.04
C LEU A 535 -38.94 -25.06 -18.63
N HIS A 536 -39.40 -23.82 -18.41
CA HIS A 536 -40.81 -23.52 -18.15
C HIS A 536 -41.69 -23.89 -19.33
N ARG A 537 -41.28 -23.62 -20.58
CA ARG A 537 -42.03 -24.05 -21.77
C ARG A 537 -42.11 -25.58 -21.89
N ARG A 538 -41.05 -26.31 -21.53
CA ARG A 538 -41.07 -27.79 -21.51
C ARG A 538 -41.94 -28.36 -20.39
N HIS A 539 -41.98 -27.73 -19.22
CA HIS A 539 -42.85 -28.14 -18.12
C HIS A 539 -44.32 -27.81 -18.39
N GLY A 540 -44.64 -26.62 -18.91
CA GLY A 540 -46.00 -26.26 -19.33
C GLY A 540 -46.55 -27.15 -20.45
N LYS A 541 -45.69 -27.62 -21.37
CA LYS A 541 -46.08 -28.63 -22.39
C LYS A 541 -46.30 -30.02 -21.78
N LYS A 542 -45.61 -30.39 -20.70
CA LYS A 542 -45.85 -31.66 -19.98
C LYS A 542 -47.16 -31.64 -19.20
N GLU A 543 -47.59 -30.49 -18.68
CA GLU A 543 -48.90 -30.34 -18.02
C GLU A 543 -50.06 -30.33 -19.02
N ALA A 544 -49.93 -29.62 -20.15
CA ALA A 544 -50.91 -29.68 -21.23
C ALA A 544 -51.02 -31.09 -21.87
N GLY A 545 -49.89 -31.79 -22.01
CA GLY A 545 -49.85 -33.16 -22.52
C GLY A 545 -50.47 -34.21 -21.57
N ARG A 546 -50.39 -34.02 -20.24
CA ARG A 546 -51.10 -34.88 -19.28
C ARG A 546 -52.61 -34.63 -19.27
N CYS A 547 -53.04 -33.39 -19.46
CA CYS A 547 -54.46 -33.06 -19.51
C CYS A 547 -55.16 -33.69 -20.73
N CYS A 548 -54.49 -33.76 -21.89
CA CYS A 548 -55.03 -34.42 -23.09
C CYS A 548 -54.99 -35.96 -23.02
N GLN A 549 -54.08 -36.58 -22.25
CA GLN A 549 -54.04 -38.04 -22.09
C GLN A 549 -55.05 -38.58 -21.07
N SER A 550 -55.46 -37.76 -20.09
CA SER A 550 -56.51 -38.14 -19.13
C SER A 550 -57.91 -38.16 -19.75
N ALA A 551 -58.16 -37.40 -20.81
CA ALA A 551 -59.49 -37.32 -21.44
C ALA A 551 -59.78 -38.47 -22.43
N ASN A 552 -58.73 -39.11 -22.99
CA ASN A 552 -58.90 -40.22 -23.95
C ASN A 552 -58.99 -41.61 -23.29
N SER A 553 -58.79 -41.71 -21.97
CA SER A 553 -58.85 -42.99 -21.25
C SER A 553 -60.21 -43.26 -20.59
N ALA A 554 -61.20 -42.36 -20.75
CA ALA A 554 -62.53 -42.47 -20.12
C ALA A 554 -63.67 -42.81 -21.11
N LEU A 555 -63.35 -43.24 -22.33
CA LEU A 555 -64.34 -43.60 -23.37
C LEU A 555 -64.27 -45.08 -23.82
N HIS A 556 -63.49 -45.91 -23.13
CA HIS A 556 -63.51 -47.36 -23.29
C HIS A 556 -63.45 -48.02 -21.92
N GLU A 557 -64.60 -48.10 -21.26
CA GLU A 557 -64.99 -49.20 -20.35
C GLU A 557 -66.51 -49.34 -20.36
#